data_AF-A0A957A1I8-F1
#
_entry.id   AF-A0A957A1I8-F1
#
_cell.length_a   1.000
_cell.length_b   1.000
_cell.length_c   1.000
_cell.angle_alpha   90.00
_cell.angle_beta   90.00
_cell.angle_gamma   90.00
#
_symmetry.space_group_name_H-M   'P 1'
#
loop_
_entity.id
_entity.type
_entity.pdbx_description
1 polymer ?
#
loop_
_entity_poly.entity_id
_entity_poly.type
_entity_poly.pdbx_seq_one_letter_code
_entity_poly.pdbx_strand_id
1 'polypeptide(L)'
;MSAASTGGYQPTDLKESIFRAATSLQHALESDRTSPTWRPSLRSALGQCVLAVEQHVVALVAPEGIEHEIAEREPRLVPALEHLAVALSELMIHLWQTREEAGHPGPLLMHRLERLVDEMRDVATEEFNLVIESFNQTGTGD
;
A
#
# COMPACT_ATOMS: atom_id res chain seq x y z
N MET A 1 -28.46 -19.89 16.05
CA MET A 1 -27.61 -18.70 16.20
C MET A 1 -26.27 -19.06 15.61
N SER A 2 -26.00 -18.66 14.37
CA SER A 2 -24.76 -18.96 13.67
C SER A 2 -23.69 -17.97 14.13
N ALA A 3 -22.60 -18.47 14.71
CA ALA A 3 -21.40 -17.68 14.92
C ALA A 3 -20.85 -17.30 13.54
N ALA A 4 -20.84 -16.00 13.23
CA ALA A 4 -20.09 -15.49 12.11
C ALA A 4 -18.61 -15.82 12.37
N SER A 5 -18.00 -16.62 11.49
CA SER A 5 -16.55 -16.74 11.44
C SER A 5 -16.02 -15.37 11.08
N THR A 6 -15.56 -14.61 12.07
CA THR A 6 -14.62 -13.52 11.89
C THR A 6 -13.39 -14.16 11.27
N GLY A 7 -13.27 -14.11 9.94
CA GLY A 7 -12.09 -14.54 9.23
C GLY A 7 -10.92 -13.76 9.81
N GLY A 8 -10.10 -14.44 10.61
CA GLY A 8 -8.92 -13.85 11.21
C GLY A 8 -7.99 -13.43 10.08
N TYR A 9 -7.92 -12.13 9.83
CA TYR A 9 -6.91 -11.54 8.98
C TYR A 9 -5.57 -11.88 9.62
N GLN A 10 -4.74 -12.68 8.95
CA GLN A 10 -3.41 -12.94 9.48
C GLN A 10 -2.52 -11.74 9.17
N PRO A 11 -1.61 -11.32 10.07
CA PRO A 11 -0.66 -10.23 9.81
C PRO A 11 0.16 -10.41 8.52
N THR A 12 0.30 -11.66 8.05
CA THR A 12 0.91 -12.00 6.76
C THR A 12 0.08 -11.55 5.56
N ASP A 13 -1.25 -11.56 5.65
CA ASP A 13 -2.15 -11.17 4.56
C ASP A 13 -2.12 -9.66 4.30
N LEU A 14 -1.92 -8.88 5.37
CA LEU A 14 -1.74 -7.43 5.31
C LEU A 14 -0.38 -7.09 4.66
N LYS A 15 0.72 -7.67 5.15
CA LYS A 15 2.06 -7.50 4.56
C LYS A 15 2.09 -7.80 3.06
N GLU A 16 1.42 -8.87 2.65
CA GLU A 16 1.33 -9.21 1.24
C GLU A 16 0.55 -8.18 0.44
N SER A 17 -0.41 -7.48 1.05
CA SER A 17 -1.26 -6.51 0.37
C SER A 17 -0.48 -5.30 -0.16
N ILE A 18 0.27 -4.57 0.68
CA ILE A 18 1.03 -3.37 0.22
C ILE A 18 2.13 -3.78 -0.76
N PHE A 19 2.91 -4.82 -0.44
CA PHE A 19 4.00 -5.26 -1.30
C PHE A 19 3.50 -5.80 -2.66
N ARG A 20 2.41 -6.58 -2.68
CA ARG A 20 1.78 -7.05 -3.94
C ARG A 20 1.19 -5.88 -4.72
N ALA A 21 0.57 -4.91 -4.06
CA ALA A 21 0.04 -3.73 -4.73
C ALA A 21 1.17 -2.91 -5.38
N ALA A 22 2.26 -2.64 -4.66
CA ALA A 22 3.44 -1.97 -5.21
C ALA A 22 4.05 -2.74 -6.39
N THR A 23 4.10 -4.07 -6.31
CA THR A 23 4.58 -4.94 -7.41
C THR A 23 3.66 -4.87 -8.63
N SER A 24 2.33 -4.90 -8.43
CA SER A 24 1.35 -4.73 -9.50
C SER A 24 1.48 -3.36 -10.18
N LEU A 25 1.73 -2.30 -9.40
CA LEU A 25 1.96 -0.96 -9.92
C LEU A 25 3.25 -0.89 -10.75
N GLN A 26 4.35 -1.48 -10.26
CA GLN A 26 5.61 -1.58 -11.01
C GLN A 26 5.40 -2.28 -12.36
N HIS A 27 4.75 -3.44 -12.37
CA HIS A 27 4.45 -4.18 -13.61
C HIS A 27 3.60 -3.35 -14.59
N ALA A 28 2.64 -2.57 -14.08
CA ALA A 28 1.83 -1.69 -14.92
C ALA A 28 2.65 -0.54 -15.52
N LEU A 29 3.65 -0.01 -14.79
CA LEU A 29 4.56 1.04 -15.28
C LEU A 29 5.53 0.53 -16.36
N GLU A 30 5.98 -0.72 -16.23
CA GLU A 30 6.91 -1.40 -17.16
C GLU A 30 6.20 -1.97 -18.41
N SER A 31 4.88 -2.12 -18.35
CA SER A 31 4.07 -2.62 -19.45
C SER A 31 4.12 -1.72 -20.69
N ASP A 32 3.89 -2.31 -21.87
CA ASP A 32 3.85 -1.58 -23.14
C ASP A 32 2.79 -0.46 -23.12
N ARG A 33 3.27 0.79 -23.15
CA ARG A 33 2.46 2.00 -23.06
C ARG A 33 1.58 2.24 -24.29
N THR A 34 1.91 1.60 -25.40
CA THR A 34 1.10 1.67 -26.64
C THR A 34 -0.11 0.75 -26.58
N SER A 35 -0.14 -0.19 -25.62
CA SER A 35 -1.27 -1.08 -25.42
C SER A 35 -2.53 -0.31 -24.99
N PRO A 36 -3.70 -0.59 -25.58
CA PRO A 36 -4.96 0.01 -25.15
C PRO A 36 -5.33 -0.37 -23.70
N THR A 37 -4.75 -1.45 -23.16
CA THR A 37 -4.97 -1.89 -21.77
C THR A 37 -4.03 -1.24 -20.77
N TRP A 38 -2.97 -0.55 -21.21
CA TRP A 38 -1.96 0.01 -20.32
C TRP A 38 -2.56 0.97 -19.28
N ARG A 39 -3.36 1.96 -19.73
CA ARG A 39 -4.00 2.91 -18.82
C ARG A 39 -5.00 2.25 -17.85
N PRO A 40 -5.92 1.36 -18.31
CA PRO A 40 -6.75 0.58 -17.40
C PRO A 40 -5.95 -0.21 -16.35
N SER A 41 -4.87 -0.90 -16.76
CA SER A 41 -4.01 -1.66 -15.85
C SER A 41 -3.34 -0.78 -14.82
N LEU A 42 -2.78 0.36 -15.25
CA LEU A 42 -2.16 1.34 -14.36
C LEU A 42 -3.15 1.90 -13.33
N ARG A 43 -4.38 2.22 -13.76
CA ARG A 43 -5.46 2.66 -12.84
C ARG A 43 -5.84 1.59 -11.83
N SER A 44 -6.02 0.36 -12.31
CA SER A 44 -6.37 -0.75 -11.44
C SER A 44 -5.28 -0.98 -10.38
N ALA A 45 -4.02 -0.96 -10.79
CA ALA A 45 -2.90 -1.13 -9.87
C ALA A 45 -2.81 0.01 -8.85
N LEU A 46 -2.99 1.26 -9.28
CA LEU A 46 -3.00 2.41 -8.39
C LEU A 46 -4.18 2.36 -7.38
N GLY A 47 -5.36 1.94 -7.83
CA GLY A 47 -6.51 1.73 -6.94
C GLY A 47 -6.27 0.61 -5.91
N GLN A 48 -5.56 -0.46 -6.30
CA GLN A 48 -5.13 -1.51 -5.36
C GLN A 48 -4.14 -0.97 -4.33
N CYS A 49 -3.21 -0.09 -4.73
CA CYS A 49 -2.29 0.57 -3.81
C CYS A 49 -3.03 1.43 -2.77
N VAL A 50 -4.00 2.26 -3.21
CA VAL A 50 -4.82 3.07 -2.29
C VAL A 50 -5.52 2.17 -1.27
N LEU A 51 -6.21 1.13 -1.75
CA LEU A 51 -6.95 0.22 -0.89
C LEU A 51 -6.04 -0.51 0.11
N ALA A 52 -4.87 -0.97 -0.33
CA ALA A 52 -3.93 -1.69 0.54
C ALA A 52 -3.41 -0.79 1.67
N VAL A 53 -3.08 0.47 1.35
CA VAL A 53 -2.61 1.46 2.34
C VAL A 53 -3.75 1.85 3.30
N GLU A 54 -4.95 2.11 2.81
CA GLU A 54 -6.11 2.43 3.66
C GLU A 54 -6.43 1.29 4.63
N GLN A 55 -6.39 0.03 4.16
CA GLN A 55 -6.58 -1.13 5.02
C GLN A 55 -5.52 -1.22 6.12
N HIS A 56 -4.27 -0.84 5.84
CA HIS A 56 -3.21 -0.81 6.86
C HIS A 56 -3.41 0.29 7.88
N VAL A 57 -3.75 1.50 7.44
CA VAL A 57 -4.04 2.60 8.36
C VAL A 57 -5.15 2.18 9.32
N VAL A 58 -6.23 1.59 8.81
CA VAL A 58 -7.34 1.07 9.63
C VAL A 58 -6.89 -0.03 10.60
N ALA A 59 -6.01 -0.93 10.17
CA ALA A 59 -5.49 -2.00 11.03
C ALA A 59 -4.59 -1.46 12.17
N LEU A 60 -3.71 -0.51 11.89
CA LEU A 60 -2.81 0.09 12.87
C LEU A 60 -3.52 0.95 13.92
N VAL A 61 -4.62 1.61 13.55
CA VAL A 61 -5.42 2.42 14.49
C VAL A 61 -6.48 1.60 15.23
N ALA A 62 -6.66 0.32 14.89
CA ALA A 62 -7.56 -0.55 15.64
C ALA A 62 -7.04 -0.70 17.08
N PRO A 63 -7.93 -0.72 18.09
CA PRO A 63 -7.53 -0.65 19.50
C PRO A 63 -6.90 -1.94 20.06
N GLU A 64 -6.76 -2.99 19.24
CA GLU A 64 -6.28 -4.31 19.66
C GLU A 64 -5.56 -4.99 18.50
N GLY A 65 -4.61 -5.88 18.80
CA GLY A 65 -3.87 -6.67 17.80
C GLY A 65 -2.38 -6.31 17.72
N ILE A 66 -1.65 -7.09 16.92
CA ILE A 66 -0.20 -6.92 16.72
C ILE A 66 0.08 -5.58 16.04
N GLU A 67 -0.83 -5.16 15.16
CA GLU A 67 -0.80 -3.90 14.43
C GLU A 67 -0.90 -2.69 15.36
N HIS A 68 -1.72 -2.78 16.42
CA HIS A 68 -1.79 -1.75 17.45
C HIS A 68 -0.47 -1.62 18.21
N GLU A 69 0.12 -2.75 18.62
CA GLU A 69 1.42 -2.77 19.31
C GLU A 69 2.54 -2.19 18.43
N ILE A 70 2.48 -2.44 17.11
CA ILE A 70 3.41 -1.86 16.14
C ILE A 70 3.22 -0.35 16.08
N ALA A 71 1.98 0.14 16.02
CA ALA A 71 1.68 1.57 16.01
C ALA A 71 2.16 2.28 17.29
N GLU A 72 2.05 1.63 18.46
CA GLU A 72 2.59 2.16 19.72
C GLU A 72 4.12 2.19 19.73
N ARG A 73 4.77 1.16 19.18
CA ARG A 73 6.25 1.05 19.12
C ARG A 73 6.85 1.98 18.08
N GLU A 74 6.15 2.22 16.98
CA GLU A 74 6.60 3.05 15.87
C GLU A 74 5.53 4.08 15.46
N PRO A 75 5.41 5.19 16.21
CA PRO A 75 4.36 6.18 15.98
C PRO A 75 4.51 6.93 14.64
N ARG A 76 5.66 6.81 13.94
CA ARG A 76 5.85 7.44 12.62
C ARG A 76 5.26 6.63 11.46
N LEU A 77 4.90 5.36 11.68
CA LEU A 77 4.37 4.49 10.63
C LEU A 77 2.99 4.95 10.15
N VAL A 78 2.08 5.32 11.07
CA VAL A 78 0.74 5.80 10.73
C VAL A 78 0.81 7.08 9.86
N PRO A 79 1.55 8.14 10.24
CA PRO A 79 1.75 9.30 9.38
C PRO A 79 2.37 8.98 8.01
N ALA A 80 3.29 8.02 7.93
CA ALA A 80 3.91 7.61 6.66
C ALA A 80 2.88 6.96 5.73
N LEU A 81 2.04 6.08 6.26
CA LEU A 81 0.96 5.44 5.50
C LEU A 81 -0.13 6.45 5.10
N GLU A 82 -0.49 7.39 5.97
CA GLU A 82 -1.39 8.49 5.62
C GLU A 82 -0.83 9.35 4.50
N HIS A 83 0.48 9.67 4.55
CA HIS A 83 1.15 10.40 3.48
C HIS A 83 1.08 9.64 2.15
N LEU A 84 1.34 8.34 2.16
CA LEU A 84 1.21 7.48 0.99
C LEU A 84 -0.21 7.46 0.45
N ALA A 85 -1.23 7.34 1.32
CA ALA A 85 -2.64 7.34 0.91
C ALA A 85 -3.03 8.65 0.18
N VAL A 86 -2.57 9.79 0.70
CA VAL A 86 -2.78 11.10 0.07
C VAL A 86 -2.07 11.17 -1.28
N ALA A 87 -0.78 10.82 -1.34
CA ALA A 87 0.00 10.88 -2.58
C ALA A 87 -0.56 9.96 -3.68
N LEU A 88 -0.98 8.75 -3.31
CA LEU A 88 -1.67 7.81 -4.19
C LEU A 88 -2.99 8.39 -4.74
N SER A 89 -3.79 9.01 -3.87
CA SER A 89 -5.07 9.61 -4.24
C SER A 89 -4.89 10.81 -5.19
N GLU A 90 -3.91 11.68 -4.92
CA GLU A 90 -3.55 12.81 -5.79
C GLU A 90 -3.12 12.33 -7.18
N LEU A 91 -2.29 11.29 -7.25
CA LEU A 91 -1.83 10.71 -8.52
C LEU A 91 -2.98 10.05 -9.28
N MET A 92 -3.92 9.42 -8.59
CA MET A 92 -5.12 8.84 -9.20
C MET A 92 -5.99 9.92 -9.83
N ILE A 93 -6.21 11.04 -9.12
CA ILE A 93 -6.93 12.20 -9.64
C ILE A 93 -6.23 12.76 -10.88
N HIS A 94 -4.92 12.98 -10.81
CA HIS A 94 -4.14 13.50 -11.93
C HIS A 94 -4.19 12.57 -13.15
N LEU A 95 -4.16 11.25 -12.93
CA LEU A 95 -4.26 10.25 -13.99
C LEU A 95 -5.69 10.11 -14.58
N TRP A 96 -6.70 10.53 -13.83
CA TRP A 96 -8.06 10.69 -14.35
C TRP A 96 -8.23 11.98 -15.14
N GLN A 97 -7.68 13.11 -14.69
CA GLN A 97 -7.75 14.39 -15.39
C GLN A 97 -7.01 14.36 -16.73
N THR A 98 -5.83 13.72 -16.78
CA THR A 98 -5.06 13.47 -18.02
C THR A 98 -5.72 12.48 -18.99
N ARG A 99 -6.93 11.98 -18.67
CA ARG A 99 -7.77 11.24 -19.63
C ARG A 99 -8.46 12.19 -20.62
N GLU A 100 -8.81 13.39 -20.16
CA GLU A 100 -9.54 14.37 -20.97
C GLU A 100 -8.61 15.03 -22.01
N GLU A 101 -7.33 15.10 -21.70
CA GLU A 101 -6.28 15.50 -22.63
C GLU A 101 -5.77 14.26 -23.37
N ALA A 102 -5.88 14.22 -24.70
CA ALA A 102 -5.58 13.05 -25.54
C ALA A 102 -4.10 12.57 -25.55
N GLY A 103 -3.28 12.97 -24.58
CA GLY A 103 -1.84 12.71 -24.50
C GLY A 103 -1.49 11.63 -23.46
N HIS A 104 -0.41 10.89 -23.73
CA HIS A 104 0.22 9.99 -22.76
C HIS A 104 0.63 10.78 -21.49
N PRO A 105 0.60 10.15 -20.29
CA PRO A 105 1.13 10.75 -19.07
C PRO A 105 2.49 11.38 -19.30
N GLY A 106 2.64 12.66 -18.95
CA GLY A 106 3.92 13.36 -19.09
C GLY A 106 5.02 12.70 -18.24
N PRO A 107 6.30 12.91 -18.57
CA PRO A 107 7.42 12.27 -17.87
C PRO A 107 7.45 12.59 -16.37
N LEU A 108 6.96 13.77 -15.96
CA LEU A 108 6.85 14.14 -14.56
C LEU A 108 5.88 13.25 -13.77
N LEU A 109 4.73 12.90 -14.37
CA LEU A 109 3.74 12.02 -13.74
C LEU A 109 4.30 10.59 -13.61
N MET A 110 5.02 10.13 -14.64
CA MET A 110 5.67 8.82 -14.60
C MET A 110 6.74 8.74 -13.50
N HIS A 111 7.60 9.76 -13.39
CA HIS A 111 8.62 9.79 -12.34
C HIS A 111 8.02 9.81 -10.93
N ARG A 112 6.89 10.50 -10.75
CA ARG A 112 6.17 10.49 -9.47
C ARG A 112 5.59 9.10 -9.14
N LEU A 113 5.05 8.39 -10.13
CA LEU A 113 4.54 7.04 -9.93
C LEU A 113 5.65 6.04 -9.57
N GLU A 114 6.81 6.12 -10.24
CA GLU A 114 7.99 5.30 -9.94
C GLU A 114 8.47 5.54 -8.51
N ARG A 115 8.64 6.81 -8.12
CA ARG A 115 9.02 7.18 -6.75
C ARG A 115 8.05 6.64 -5.70
N LEU A 116 6.76 6.69 -5.98
CA LEU A 116 5.73 6.19 -5.07
C LEU A 116 5.81 4.67 -4.88
N VAL A 117 6.17 3.91 -5.93
CA VAL A 117 6.41 2.47 -5.80
C VAL A 117 7.55 2.20 -4.82
N ASP A 118 8.63 2.98 -4.92
CA ASP A 118 9.77 2.84 -4.01
C ASP A 118 9.38 3.19 -2.57
N GLU A 119 8.67 4.31 -2.36
CA GLU A 119 8.19 4.70 -1.02
C GLU A 119 7.23 3.65 -0.42
N MET A 120 6.35 3.04 -1.22
CA MET A 120 5.49 1.94 -0.76
C MET A 120 6.27 0.70 -0.34
N ARG A 121 7.34 0.35 -1.08
CA ARG A 121 8.19 -0.80 -0.76
C ARG A 121 9.01 -0.57 0.51
N ASP A 122 9.52 0.65 0.68
CA ASP A 122 10.27 1.03 1.88
C ASP A 122 9.39 0.92 3.13
N VAL A 123 8.17 1.46 3.08
CA VAL A 123 7.22 1.36 4.19
C VAL A 123 6.82 -0.09 4.48
N ALA A 124 6.52 -0.89 3.45
CA ALA A 124 6.20 -2.31 3.63
C ALA A 124 7.36 -3.10 4.26
N THR A 125 8.61 -2.74 3.91
CA THR A 125 9.80 -3.38 4.46
C THR A 125 10.04 -2.97 5.92
N GLU A 126 9.87 -1.69 6.24
CA GLU A 126 10.00 -1.16 7.60
C GLU A 126 8.98 -1.81 8.55
N GLU A 127 7.72 -1.86 8.14
CA GLU A 127 6.66 -2.54 8.90
C GLU A 127 6.97 -4.02 9.09
N PHE A 128 7.44 -4.72 8.05
CA PHE A 128 7.81 -6.13 8.16
C PHE A 128 8.85 -6.36 9.26
N ASN A 129 9.90 -5.54 9.28
CA ASN A 129 10.96 -5.65 10.28
C ASN A 129 10.42 -5.45 11.69
N LEU A 130 9.54 -4.46 11.90
CA LEU A 130 8.92 -4.18 13.20
C LEU A 130 8.03 -5.34 13.68
N VAL A 131 7.26 -5.95 12.77
CA VAL A 131 6.44 -7.12 13.10
C VAL A 131 7.33 -8.28 13.55
N ILE A 132 8.42 -8.57 12.82
CA ILE A 132 9.35 -9.65 13.17
C ILE A 132 10.03 -9.38 14.51
N GLU A 133 10.44 -8.14 14.77
CA GLU A 133 10.98 -7.73 16.07
C GLU A 133 9.97 -7.94 17.20
N SER A 134 8.69 -7.61 16.99
CA SER A 134 7.64 -7.83 17.99
C SER A 134 7.45 -9.31 18.33
N PHE A 135 7.39 -10.18 17.30
CA PHE A 135 7.29 -11.64 17.49
C PHE A 135 8.51 -12.24 18.20
N ASN A 136 9.71 -11.75 17.89
CA ASN A 136 10.93 -12.23 18.54
C ASN A 136 11.02 -11.80 20.01
N GLN A 137 10.48 -10.63 20.37
CA GLN A 137 10.45 -10.15 21.76
C GLN A 137 9.42 -10.89 22.62
N THR A 138 8.29 -11.30 22.05
CA THR A 138 7.27 -12.11 22.75
C THR A 138 7.71 -13.56 22.99
N GLY A 139 8.70 -14.07 22.24
CA GLY A 139 9.26 -15.42 22.42
C GLY A 139 10.35 -15.57 23.49
N THR A 140 10.80 -14.47 24.10
CA THR A 140 11.90 -14.45 25.11
C THR A 140 11.43 -14.42 26.57
N GLY A 141 10.14 -14.63 26.84
CA GLY A 141 9.60 -14.71 28.20
C GLY A 141 9.61 -16.13 28.76
N ASP A 142 10.76 -16.58 29.27
CA ASP A 142 10.91 -17.63 30.29
C ASP A 142 11.34 -16.98 31.62
#